data_AF-A0A661QF84-F1
#
_entry.id   AF-A0A661QF84-F1
#
_cell.length_a   1.000
_cell.length_b   1.000
_cell.length_c   1.000
_cell.angle_alpha   90.00
_cell.angle_beta   90.00
_cell.angle_gamma   90.00
#
_symmetry.space_group_name_H-M   'P 1'
#
loop_
_entity.id
_entity.type
_entity.pdbx_description
1 polymer ?
#
loop_
_entity_poly.entity_id
_entity_poly.type
_entity_poly.pdbx_seq_one_letter_code
_entity_poly.pdbx_strand_id
1 'polypeptide(L)'
;RYLLGNLQDFDPEVDAVPYEQMHELDRWVLNRLQDLTSRLLAAYERFEFHVVYHNLHNFCVLDLSSFYLDIIKDRLYTSPRNSLPRRSAQTAMNEVLETLVRLMAPVLSFTADEIWQHMKGKDRQESVHLECFLPVNEQYRDPELAARWEAIISVRREVTKALEQARKNKEIGHSLDASVELGLSDELMTKLAPYKDELRTIFIVSSVRLMPSEELKQGQDSDSVPGLRINVSASKDPKCERCWVHDPSIGQNKEHPTLCQRCVSALEQIGE
;
A
#
# COMPACT_ATOMS: atom_id res chain seq x y z
N ARG A 1 9.73 3.10 -12.64
CA ARG A 1 8.68 3.75 -13.48
C ARG A 1 7.43 4.17 -12.70
N TYR A 2 6.70 3.26 -12.04
CA TYR A 2 5.48 3.62 -11.29
C TYR A 2 5.71 4.70 -10.22
N LEU A 3 6.79 4.56 -9.44
CA LEU A 3 7.22 5.56 -8.45
C LEU A 3 7.44 6.93 -9.12
N LEU A 4 8.33 7.00 -10.11
CA LEU A 4 8.62 8.23 -10.88
C LEU A 4 7.35 8.93 -11.40
N GLY A 5 6.43 8.17 -12.02
CA GLY A 5 5.20 8.74 -12.58
C GLY A 5 4.27 9.37 -11.53
N ASN A 6 4.27 8.83 -10.31
CA ASN A 6 3.45 9.36 -9.21
C ASN A 6 4.18 10.43 -8.38
N LEU A 7 5.45 10.72 -8.67
CA LEU A 7 6.25 11.75 -8.01
C LEU A 7 6.44 13.00 -8.89
N GLN A 8 5.86 13.02 -10.11
CA GLN A 8 6.01 14.14 -11.05
C GLN A 8 5.58 15.49 -10.47
N ASP A 9 4.65 15.51 -9.53
CA ASP A 9 4.13 16.73 -8.91
C ASP A 9 4.48 16.88 -7.44
N PHE A 10 5.42 16.05 -6.95
CA PHE A 10 5.96 16.10 -5.60
C PHE A 10 7.27 16.89 -5.61
N ASP A 11 7.45 17.75 -4.62
CA ASP A 11 8.72 18.38 -4.27
C ASP A 11 9.07 18.05 -2.81
N PRO A 12 10.10 17.22 -2.56
CA PRO A 12 10.48 16.78 -1.22
C PRO A 12 10.72 17.92 -0.22
N GLU A 13 11.12 19.10 -0.67
CA GLU A 13 11.44 20.24 0.22
C GLU A 13 10.21 20.91 0.82
N VAL A 14 9.05 20.80 0.16
CA VAL A 14 7.83 21.53 0.54
C VAL A 14 6.63 20.63 0.75
N ASP A 15 6.59 19.48 0.08
CA ASP A 15 5.46 18.57 0.10
C ASP A 15 5.67 17.39 1.06
N ALA A 16 6.89 17.18 1.58
CA ALA A 16 7.18 16.07 2.48
C ALA A 16 6.39 16.17 3.79
N VAL A 17 5.88 15.03 4.23
CA VAL A 17 5.10 14.89 5.47
C VAL A 17 6.00 14.35 6.58
N PRO A 18 6.00 14.94 7.79
CA PRO A 18 6.73 14.40 8.93
C PRO A 18 6.29 12.96 9.25
N TYR A 19 7.25 12.11 9.62
CA TYR A 19 7.03 10.67 9.83
C TYR A 19 5.85 10.36 10.77
N GLU A 20 5.69 11.14 11.83
CA GLU A 20 4.65 10.94 12.84
C GLU A 20 3.24 11.29 12.33
N GLN A 21 3.15 12.07 11.24
CA GLN A 21 1.89 12.46 10.59
C GLN A 21 1.57 11.56 9.38
N MET A 22 2.49 10.67 8.99
CA MET A 22 2.28 9.75 7.88
C MET A 22 1.29 8.65 8.26
N HIS A 23 0.53 8.18 7.27
CA HIS A 23 -0.32 7.00 7.45
C HIS A 23 0.51 5.78 7.83
N GLU A 24 -0.04 4.91 8.67
CA GLU A 24 0.69 3.73 9.15
C GLU A 24 1.19 2.82 8.03
N LEU A 25 0.43 2.65 6.94
CA LEU A 25 0.88 1.87 5.77
C LEU A 25 2.15 2.46 5.13
N ASP A 26 2.28 3.79 5.13
CA ASP A 26 3.46 4.48 4.62
C ASP A 26 4.64 4.32 5.55
N ARG A 27 4.41 4.45 6.85
CA ARG A 27 5.42 4.19 7.87
C ARG A 27 5.89 2.74 7.82
N TRP A 28 4.98 1.80 7.58
CA TRP A 28 5.27 0.39 7.47
C TRP A 28 6.22 0.11 6.29
N VAL A 29 5.96 0.67 5.10
CA VAL A 29 6.86 0.44 3.96
C VAL A 29 8.24 1.06 4.19
N LEU A 30 8.33 2.18 4.93
CA LEU A 30 9.60 2.78 5.33
C LEU A 30 10.36 1.91 6.33
N ASN A 31 9.68 1.30 7.31
CA ASN A 31 10.29 0.30 8.18
C ASN A 31 10.86 -0.88 7.37
N ARG A 32 10.08 -1.42 6.44
CA ARG A 32 10.51 -2.51 5.54
C ARG A 32 11.72 -2.10 4.68
N LEU A 33 11.77 -0.86 4.23
CA LEU A 33 12.91 -0.29 3.51
C LEU A 33 14.18 -0.27 4.38
N GLN A 34 14.06 0.04 5.68
CA GLN A 34 15.21 0.03 6.59
C GLN A 34 15.72 -1.39 6.88
N ASP A 35 14.82 -2.37 7.02
CA ASP A 35 15.19 -3.79 7.12
C ASP A 35 15.98 -4.24 5.89
N LEU A 36 15.48 -3.87 4.70
CA LEU A 36 16.13 -4.13 3.42
C LEU A 36 17.51 -3.47 3.37
N THR A 37 17.59 -2.17 3.65
CA THR A 37 18.83 -1.38 3.59
C THR A 37 19.90 -2.01 4.47
N SER A 38 19.57 -2.30 5.73
CA SER A 38 20.51 -2.94 6.67
C SER A 38 21.04 -4.28 6.16
N ARG A 39 20.16 -5.10 5.57
CA ARG A 39 20.54 -6.41 5.03
C ARG A 39 21.45 -6.30 3.81
N LEU A 40 21.17 -5.35 2.92
CA LEU A 40 21.90 -5.18 1.66
C LEU A 40 23.27 -4.56 1.90
N LEU A 41 23.38 -3.57 2.80
CA LEU A 41 24.68 -3.02 3.19
C LEU A 41 25.59 -4.11 3.76
N ALA A 42 25.08 -4.96 4.64
CA ALA A 42 25.85 -6.10 5.17
C ALA A 42 26.22 -7.13 4.09
N ALA A 43 25.35 -7.36 3.11
CA ALA A 43 25.63 -8.26 1.99
C ALA A 43 26.72 -7.70 1.06
N TYR A 44 26.73 -6.37 0.83
CA TYR A 44 27.79 -5.72 0.07
C TYR A 44 29.16 -5.86 0.75
N GLU A 45 29.23 -5.64 2.08
CA GLU A 45 30.46 -5.83 2.87
C GLU A 45 31.00 -7.26 2.81
N ARG A 46 30.11 -8.25 2.69
CA ARG A 46 30.47 -9.68 2.59
C ARG A 46 30.61 -10.18 1.16
N PHE A 47 30.48 -9.31 0.16
CA PHE A 47 30.49 -9.67 -1.27
C PHE A 47 29.41 -10.71 -1.66
N GLU A 48 28.28 -10.73 -0.95
CA GLU A 48 27.15 -11.64 -1.17
C GLU A 48 26.15 -11.07 -2.19
N PHE A 49 26.60 -10.81 -3.43
CA PHE A 49 25.77 -10.12 -4.44
C PHE A 49 24.46 -10.85 -4.82
N HIS A 50 24.43 -12.18 -4.71
CA HIS A 50 23.20 -12.96 -4.91
C HIS A 50 22.13 -12.61 -3.87
N VAL A 51 22.53 -12.32 -2.62
CA VAL A 51 21.61 -11.86 -1.56
C VAL A 51 21.05 -10.49 -1.93
N VAL A 52 21.88 -9.58 -2.41
CA VAL A 52 21.45 -8.24 -2.87
C VAL A 52 20.40 -8.37 -3.97
N TYR A 53 20.70 -9.12 -5.04
CA TYR A 53 19.78 -9.31 -6.16
C TYR A 53 18.43 -9.87 -5.71
N HIS A 54 18.42 -10.96 -4.95
CA HIS A 54 17.18 -11.60 -4.51
C HIS A 54 16.34 -10.69 -3.60
N ASN A 55 16.97 -9.97 -2.68
CA ASN A 55 16.24 -9.09 -1.76
C ASN A 55 15.70 -7.83 -2.45
N LEU A 56 16.47 -7.22 -3.37
CA LEU A 56 15.97 -6.11 -4.18
C LEU A 56 14.76 -6.54 -5.04
N HIS A 57 14.87 -7.69 -5.70
CA HIS A 57 13.78 -8.23 -6.50
C HIS A 57 12.54 -8.52 -5.65
N ASN A 58 12.72 -9.23 -4.54
CA ASN A 58 11.62 -9.59 -3.64
C ASN A 58 10.94 -8.35 -3.06
N PHE A 59 11.69 -7.33 -2.64
CA PHE A 59 11.11 -6.09 -2.14
C PHE A 59 10.28 -5.37 -3.20
N CYS A 60 10.79 -5.28 -4.44
CA CYS A 60 10.04 -4.68 -5.54
C CYS A 60 8.75 -5.44 -5.87
N VAL A 61 8.79 -6.78 -5.83
CA VAL A 61 7.65 -7.63 -6.22
C VAL A 61 6.64 -7.75 -5.08
N LEU A 62 7.09 -8.17 -3.90
CA LEU A 62 6.24 -8.52 -2.77
C LEU A 62 5.80 -7.28 -2.00
N ASP A 63 6.74 -6.56 -1.38
CA ASP A 63 6.44 -5.43 -0.50
C ASP A 63 5.88 -4.22 -1.29
N LEU A 64 6.46 -3.89 -2.45
CA LEU A 64 6.02 -2.76 -3.25
C LEU A 64 4.88 -3.11 -4.21
N SER A 65 5.15 -3.86 -5.28
CA SER A 65 4.19 -4.00 -6.39
C SER A 65 2.91 -4.73 -5.99
N SER A 66 3.02 -5.85 -5.27
CA SER A 66 1.86 -6.68 -4.92
C SER A 66 1.10 -6.18 -3.69
N PHE A 67 1.75 -5.38 -2.83
CA PHE A 67 1.20 -4.99 -1.55
C PHE A 67 1.01 -3.48 -1.43
N TYR A 68 2.09 -2.72 -1.23
CA TYR A 68 2.02 -1.29 -0.89
C TYR A 68 1.47 -0.45 -2.03
N LEU A 69 2.10 -0.53 -3.20
CA LEU A 69 1.72 0.27 -4.38
C LEU A 69 0.32 -0.05 -4.87
N ASP A 70 -0.14 -1.30 -4.68
CA ASP A 70 -1.48 -1.72 -5.08
C ASP A 70 -2.58 -1.15 -4.18
N ILE A 71 -2.36 -1.11 -2.85
CA ILE A 71 -3.29 -0.48 -1.91
C ILE A 71 -3.42 1.02 -2.18
N ILE A 72 -2.29 1.71 -2.37
CA ILE A 72 -2.27 3.17 -2.36
C ILE A 72 -2.76 3.79 -3.68
N LYS A 73 -2.98 3.01 -4.75
CA LYS A 73 -3.45 3.52 -6.05
C LYS A 73 -4.72 4.35 -5.90
N ASP A 74 -5.67 3.84 -5.13
CA ASP A 74 -6.94 4.49 -4.91
C ASP A 74 -6.75 5.90 -4.34
N ARG A 75 -5.97 6.06 -3.27
CA ARG A 75 -5.71 7.39 -2.70
C ARG A 75 -4.80 8.26 -3.58
N LEU A 76 -3.84 7.69 -4.32
CA LEU A 76 -2.98 8.47 -5.22
C LEU A 76 -3.78 9.12 -6.35
N TYR A 77 -4.80 8.43 -6.86
CA TYR A 77 -5.58 8.87 -8.02
C TYR A 77 -6.85 9.64 -7.66
N THR A 78 -7.41 9.39 -6.48
CA THR A 78 -8.71 9.96 -6.10
C THR A 78 -8.62 11.07 -5.05
N SER A 79 -7.54 11.11 -4.26
CA SER A 79 -7.40 12.16 -3.25
C SER A 79 -6.97 13.50 -3.89
N PRO A 80 -7.36 14.64 -3.30
CA PRO A 80 -6.90 15.96 -3.75
C PRO A 80 -5.37 16.05 -3.75
N ARG A 81 -4.84 16.86 -4.68
CA ARG A 81 -3.41 16.95 -4.98
C ARG A 81 -2.54 17.19 -3.73
N ASN A 82 -2.97 18.11 -2.87
CA ASN A 82 -2.24 18.52 -1.66
C ASN A 82 -2.78 17.88 -0.37
N SER A 83 -3.62 16.85 -0.48
CA SER A 83 -4.17 16.19 0.70
C SER A 83 -3.12 15.37 1.44
N LEU A 84 -3.22 15.33 2.78
CA LEU A 84 -2.33 14.55 3.63
C LEU A 84 -2.22 13.07 3.20
N PRO A 85 -3.31 12.35 2.84
CA PRO A 85 -3.20 10.96 2.41
C PRO A 85 -2.34 10.76 1.16
N ARG A 86 -2.41 11.70 0.21
CA ARG A 86 -1.61 11.67 -1.01
C ARG A 86 -0.15 12.06 -0.75
N ARG A 87 0.08 13.13 0.03
CA ARG A 87 1.43 13.60 0.35
C ARG A 87 2.20 12.61 1.24
N SER A 88 1.52 11.94 2.16
CA SER A 88 2.08 10.83 2.96
C SER A 88 2.58 9.70 2.05
N ALA A 89 1.77 9.29 1.08
CA ALA A 89 2.15 8.27 0.10
C ALA A 89 3.37 8.70 -0.74
N GLN A 90 3.34 9.92 -1.26
CA GLN A 90 4.43 10.45 -2.08
C GLN A 90 5.73 10.60 -1.29
N THR A 91 5.65 11.00 -0.01
CA THR A 91 6.81 11.05 0.88
C THR A 91 7.47 9.67 1.00
N ALA A 92 6.69 8.64 1.34
CA ALA A 92 7.22 7.27 1.43
C ALA A 92 7.75 6.76 0.08
N MET A 93 7.05 7.03 -1.03
CA MET A 93 7.50 6.63 -2.37
C MET A 93 8.81 7.31 -2.78
N ASN A 94 9.03 8.57 -2.38
CA ASN A 94 10.26 9.30 -2.64
C ASN A 94 11.44 8.69 -1.87
N GLU A 95 11.27 8.47 -0.56
CA GLU A 95 12.28 7.80 0.29
C GLU A 95 12.65 6.40 -0.22
N VAL A 96 11.64 5.62 -0.61
CA VAL A 96 11.81 4.29 -1.22
C VAL A 96 12.60 4.40 -2.52
N LEU A 97 12.25 5.35 -3.41
CA LEU A 97 12.93 5.52 -4.68
C LEU A 97 14.40 5.93 -4.50
N GLU A 98 14.66 6.93 -3.65
CA GLU A 98 16.02 7.41 -3.36
C GLU A 98 16.92 6.30 -2.82
N THR A 99 16.41 5.54 -1.85
CA THR A 99 17.17 4.46 -1.23
C THR A 99 17.39 3.30 -2.21
N LEU A 100 16.34 2.88 -2.94
CA LEU A 100 16.45 1.75 -3.86
C LEU A 100 17.40 2.04 -5.03
N VAL A 101 17.39 3.24 -5.59
CA VAL A 101 18.23 3.59 -6.75
C VAL A 101 19.70 3.54 -6.38
N ARG A 102 20.07 4.06 -5.19
CA ARG A 102 21.43 3.95 -4.65
C ARG A 102 21.80 2.49 -4.39
N LEU A 103 20.93 1.71 -3.73
CA LEU A 103 21.20 0.30 -3.43
C LEU A 103 21.31 -0.60 -4.67
N MET A 104 20.61 -0.28 -5.76
CA MET A 104 20.68 -1.09 -6.99
C MET A 104 21.83 -0.69 -7.92
N ALA A 105 22.41 0.50 -7.76
CA ALA A 105 23.42 1.06 -8.66
C ALA A 105 24.62 0.12 -8.94
N PRO A 106 25.17 -0.62 -7.96
CA PRO A 106 26.29 -1.53 -8.24
C PRO A 106 25.92 -2.76 -9.09
N VAL A 107 24.63 -3.12 -9.19
CA VAL A 107 24.16 -4.31 -9.92
C VAL A 107 23.47 -3.93 -11.24
N LEU A 108 22.68 -2.85 -11.22
CA LEU A 108 21.88 -2.37 -12.34
C LEU A 108 22.34 -0.97 -12.76
N SER A 109 23.63 -0.83 -13.07
CA SER A 109 24.32 0.46 -13.22
C SER A 109 23.63 1.44 -14.17
N PHE A 110 23.28 1.00 -15.39
CA PHE A 110 22.64 1.86 -16.39
C PHE A 110 21.20 2.23 -15.99
N THR A 111 20.44 1.27 -15.46
CA THR A 111 19.05 1.50 -15.05
C THR A 111 18.97 2.42 -13.83
N ALA A 112 19.87 2.26 -12.87
CA ALA A 112 19.94 3.14 -11.71
C ALA A 112 20.25 4.57 -12.13
N ASP A 113 21.20 4.75 -13.06
CA ASP A 113 21.59 6.07 -13.57
C ASP A 113 20.48 6.72 -14.41
N GLU A 114 19.80 5.95 -15.26
CA GLU A 114 18.62 6.42 -16.01
C GLU A 114 17.50 6.87 -15.05
N ILE A 115 17.21 6.08 -14.01
CA ILE A 115 16.21 6.48 -13.00
C ILE A 115 16.65 7.77 -12.32
N TRP A 116 17.93 7.88 -11.92
CA TRP A 116 18.51 9.03 -11.25
C TRP A 116 18.30 10.33 -12.04
N GLN A 117 18.52 10.29 -13.36
CA GLN A 117 18.29 11.44 -14.26
C GLN A 117 16.83 11.90 -14.32
N HIS A 118 15.88 11.02 -14.00
CA HIS A 118 14.45 11.34 -13.93
C HIS A 118 13.96 11.72 -12.53
N MET A 119 14.83 11.63 -11.51
CA MET A 119 14.48 12.02 -10.15
C MET A 119 14.61 13.52 -9.94
N LYS A 120 13.77 14.06 -9.07
CA LYS A 120 13.86 15.45 -8.61
C LYS A 120 14.73 15.57 -7.37
N GLY A 121 15.25 16.76 -7.13
CA GLY A 121 16.02 17.11 -5.92
C GLY A 121 17.02 18.22 -6.21
N LYS A 122 17.29 19.06 -5.21
CA LYS A 122 18.33 20.09 -5.31
C LYS A 122 19.70 19.46 -5.12
N ASP A 123 20.70 20.05 -5.76
CA ASP A 123 22.13 19.72 -5.56
C ASP A 123 22.50 18.24 -5.76
N ARG A 124 21.71 17.49 -6.55
CA ARG A 124 22.02 16.10 -6.89
C ARG A 124 23.26 16.06 -7.77
N GLN A 125 24.13 15.09 -7.50
CA GLN A 125 25.20 14.76 -8.43
C GLN A 125 24.64 14.32 -9.79
N GLU A 126 25.43 14.48 -10.85
CA GLU A 126 25.05 14.12 -12.23
C GLU A 126 24.73 12.63 -12.41
N SER A 127 25.27 11.79 -11.53
CA SER A 127 25.11 10.34 -11.56
C SER A 127 24.95 9.78 -10.15
N VAL A 128 24.13 8.74 -10.02
CA VAL A 128 24.01 7.96 -8.77
C VAL A 128 25.36 7.35 -8.35
N HIS A 129 26.27 7.11 -9.30
CA HIS A 129 27.58 6.52 -9.03
C HIS A 129 28.56 7.48 -8.34
N LEU A 130 28.18 8.76 -8.22
CA LEU A 130 28.92 9.77 -7.46
C LEU A 130 28.36 9.97 -6.04
N GLU A 131 27.38 9.15 -5.66
CA GLU A 131 26.67 9.24 -4.39
C GLU A 131 26.98 8.03 -3.50
N CYS A 132 26.92 8.22 -2.18
CA CYS A 132 27.03 7.13 -1.23
C CYS A 132 25.69 6.41 -1.04
N PHE A 133 25.73 5.19 -0.53
CA PHE A 133 24.52 4.59 0.03
C PHE A 133 24.01 5.42 1.21
N LEU A 134 22.69 5.49 1.34
CA LEU A 134 22.09 6.08 2.53
C LEU A 134 22.26 5.12 3.71
N PRO A 135 22.67 5.62 4.89
CA PRO A 135 22.68 4.80 6.09
C PRO A 135 21.24 4.44 6.49
N VAL A 136 21.12 3.42 7.33
CA VAL A 136 19.84 3.07 7.94
C VAL A 136 19.32 4.26 8.75
N ASN A 137 18.08 4.67 8.46
CA ASN A 137 17.39 5.70 9.22
C ASN A 137 16.60 5.05 10.38
N GLU A 138 17.16 5.13 11.59
CA GLU A 138 16.55 4.56 12.79
C GLU A 138 15.18 5.19 13.14
N GLN A 139 14.87 6.41 12.68
CA GLN A 139 13.53 7.00 12.89
C GLN A 139 12.42 6.19 12.21
N TYR A 140 12.74 5.55 11.08
CA TYR A 140 11.77 4.74 10.33
C TYR A 140 11.68 3.29 10.84
N ARG A 141 12.53 2.89 11.78
CA ARG A 141 12.46 1.57 12.40
C ARG A 141 11.44 1.57 13.53
N ASP A 142 10.39 0.80 13.32
CA ASP A 142 9.28 0.66 14.25
C ASP A 142 8.88 -0.83 14.34
N PRO A 143 9.57 -1.61 15.21
CA PRO A 143 9.29 -3.03 15.38
C PRO A 143 7.87 -3.31 15.87
N GLU A 144 7.27 -2.41 16.64
CA GLU A 144 5.91 -2.54 17.13
C GLU A 144 4.89 -2.37 15.99
N LEU A 145 5.09 -1.38 15.12
CA LEU A 145 4.32 -1.23 13.88
C LEU A 145 4.46 -2.48 12.99
N ALA A 146 5.68 -2.97 12.80
CA ALA A 146 5.93 -4.16 11.99
C ALA A 146 5.16 -5.39 12.53
N ALA A 147 5.21 -5.61 13.86
CA ALA A 147 4.49 -6.70 14.50
C ALA A 147 2.96 -6.54 14.42
N ARG A 148 2.43 -5.31 14.58
CA ARG A 148 0.99 -5.04 14.39
C ARG A 148 0.54 -5.35 12.97
N TRP A 149 1.33 -4.95 11.98
CA TRP A 149 1.00 -5.14 10.57
C TRP A 149 1.14 -6.59 10.08
N GLU A 150 1.91 -7.44 10.78
CA GLU A 150 2.03 -8.86 10.44
C GLU A 150 0.68 -9.58 10.46
N ALA A 151 -0.18 -9.27 11.44
CA ALA A 151 -1.54 -9.82 11.51
C ALA A 151 -2.40 -9.36 10.32
N ILE A 152 -2.35 -8.07 9.99
CA ILE A 152 -3.11 -7.48 8.87
C ILE A 152 -2.67 -8.10 7.54
N ILE A 153 -1.36 -8.26 7.33
CA ILE A 153 -0.79 -8.87 6.12
C ILE A 153 -1.20 -10.33 6.01
N SER A 154 -1.17 -11.06 7.12
CA SER A 154 -1.58 -12.47 7.17
C SER A 154 -3.05 -12.64 6.82
N VAL A 155 -3.93 -11.81 7.39
CA VAL A 155 -5.36 -11.80 7.03
C VAL A 155 -5.55 -11.39 5.57
N ARG A 156 -4.85 -10.35 5.08
CA ARG A 156 -4.92 -9.93 3.67
C ARG A 156 -4.60 -11.08 2.73
N ARG A 157 -3.57 -11.87 3.01
CA ARG A 157 -3.19 -13.02 2.17
C ARG A 157 -4.36 -14.01 2.00
N GLU A 158 -5.06 -14.30 3.09
CA GLU A 158 -6.19 -15.21 3.10
C GLU A 158 -7.42 -14.60 2.40
N VAL A 159 -7.66 -13.30 2.60
CA VAL A 159 -8.72 -12.57 1.88
C VAL A 159 -8.43 -12.55 0.37
N THR A 160 -7.21 -12.26 -0.05
CA THR A 160 -6.81 -12.31 -1.46
C THR A 160 -7.03 -13.70 -2.05
N LYS A 161 -6.69 -14.77 -1.32
CA LYS A 161 -6.97 -16.15 -1.74
C LYS A 161 -8.48 -16.41 -1.91
N ALA A 162 -9.30 -15.95 -0.96
CA ALA A 162 -10.76 -16.08 -1.04
C ALA A 162 -11.34 -15.28 -2.22
N LEU A 163 -10.84 -14.08 -2.49
CA LEU A 163 -11.22 -13.27 -3.65
C LEU A 163 -10.87 -13.96 -4.97
N GLU A 164 -9.69 -14.57 -5.08
CA GLU A 164 -9.31 -15.35 -6.26
C GLU A 164 -10.21 -16.57 -6.47
N GLN A 165 -10.65 -17.23 -5.39
CA GLN A 165 -11.62 -18.32 -5.49
C GLN A 165 -12.98 -17.82 -5.98
N ALA A 166 -13.48 -16.70 -5.44
CA ALA A 166 -14.74 -16.09 -5.88
C ALA A 166 -14.68 -15.66 -7.36
N ARG A 167 -13.54 -15.15 -7.84
CA ARG A 167 -13.30 -14.86 -9.28
C ARG A 167 -13.37 -16.13 -10.13
N LYS A 168 -12.73 -17.22 -9.69
CA LYS A 168 -12.79 -18.51 -10.41
C LYS A 168 -14.22 -19.07 -10.47
N ASN A 169 -14.99 -18.87 -9.42
CA ASN A 169 -16.42 -19.23 -9.37
C ASN A 169 -17.32 -18.29 -10.17
N LYS A 170 -16.78 -17.20 -10.74
CA LYS A 170 -17.51 -16.15 -11.47
C LYS A 170 -18.53 -15.39 -10.60
N GLU A 171 -18.31 -15.36 -9.29
CA GLU A 171 -19.13 -14.59 -8.35
C GLU A 171 -18.79 -13.10 -8.42
N ILE A 172 -17.52 -12.77 -8.67
CA ILE A 172 -17.00 -11.40 -8.85
C ILE A 172 -16.05 -11.34 -10.05
N GLY A 173 -15.90 -10.17 -10.67
CA GLY A 173 -14.92 -9.93 -11.73
C GLY A 173 -13.63 -9.29 -11.19
N HIS A 174 -13.78 -8.11 -10.58
CA HIS A 174 -12.73 -7.35 -9.92
C HIS A 174 -12.88 -7.44 -8.39
N SER A 175 -11.80 -7.26 -7.62
CA SER A 175 -11.85 -7.32 -6.14
C SER A 175 -12.75 -6.22 -5.55
N LEU A 176 -12.76 -5.05 -6.19
CA LEU A 176 -13.69 -3.96 -5.84
C LEU A 176 -15.16 -4.33 -6.08
N ASP A 177 -15.48 -5.35 -6.86
CA ASP A 177 -16.87 -5.81 -6.98
C ASP A 177 -17.30 -6.66 -5.76
N ALA A 178 -16.42 -6.86 -4.77
CA ALA A 178 -16.66 -7.73 -3.62
C ALA A 178 -16.98 -6.97 -2.31
N SER A 179 -17.80 -7.64 -1.50
CA SER A 179 -18.01 -7.38 -0.08
C SER A 179 -17.46 -8.55 0.73
N VAL A 180 -16.61 -8.26 1.71
CA VAL A 180 -15.95 -9.27 2.55
C VAL A 180 -16.51 -9.21 3.97
N GLU A 181 -16.90 -10.36 4.51
CA GLU A 181 -17.24 -10.51 5.92
C GLU A 181 -16.18 -11.39 6.59
N LEU A 182 -15.64 -10.91 7.70
CA LEU A 182 -14.59 -11.57 8.47
C LEU A 182 -15.16 -11.99 9.83
N GLY A 183 -15.24 -13.30 10.04
CA GLY A 183 -15.43 -13.91 11.35
C GLY A 183 -14.07 -14.03 12.03
N LEU A 184 -13.91 -13.37 13.18
CA LEU A 184 -12.63 -13.28 13.88
C LEU A 184 -12.73 -13.87 15.28
N SER A 185 -11.65 -14.52 15.74
CA SER A 185 -11.42 -14.78 17.16
C SER A 185 -11.20 -13.47 17.93
N ASP A 186 -11.35 -13.50 19.26
CA ASP A 186 -11.15 -12.32 20.12
C ASP A 186 -9.77 -11.67 19.95
N GLU A 187 -8.74 -12.49 19.76
CA GLU A 187 -7.37 -12.01 19.53
C GLU A 187 -7.25 -11.24 18.20
N LEU A 188 -7.79 -11.80 17.11
CA LEU A 188 -7.77 -11.15 15.80
C LEU A 188 -8.66 -9.90 15.78
N MET A 189 -9.83 -9.96 16.43
CA MET A 189 -10.72 -8.82 16.57
C MET A 189 -10.00 -7.64 17.24
N THR A 190 -9.27 -7.90 18.33
CA THR A 190 -8.50 -6.86 19.03
C THR A 190 -7.44 -6.22 18.13
N LYS A 191 -6.79 -7.02 17.26
CA LYS A 191 -5.76 -6.55 16.32
C LYS A 191 -6.32 -5.79 15.12
N LEU A 192 -7.48 -6.20 14.58
CA LEU A 192 -8.03 -5.67 13.33
C LEU A 192 -9.08 -4.56 13.53
N ALA A 193 -9.82 -4.55 14.64
CA ALA A 193 -10.85 -3.55 14.91
C ALA A 193 -10.36 -2.09 14.82
N PRO A 194 -9.13 -1.74 15.26
CA PRO A 194 -8.61 -0.39 15.10
C PRO A 194 -8.53 0.08 13.63
N TYR A 195 -8.40 -0.85 12.68
CA TYR A 195 -8.22 -0.55 11.25
C TYR A 195 -9.51 -0.72 10.44
N LYS A 196 -10.67 -0.96 11.07
CA LYS A 196 -11.92 -1.33 10.39
C LYS A 196 -12.26 -0.46 9.17
N ASP A 197 -11.97 0.84 9.24
CA ASP A 197 -12.30 1.81 8.20
C ASP A 197 -11.28 1.81 7.04
N GLU A 198 -10.07 1.29 7.30
CA GLU A 198 -8.98 1.14 6.34
C GLU A 198 -8.94 -0.25 5.69
N LEU A 199 -9.52 -1.27 6.34
CA LEU A 199 -9.47 -2.66 5.85
C LEU A 199 -9.99 -2.84 4.43
N ARG A 200 -11.04 -2.09 4.04
CA ARG A 200 -11.54 -2.14 2.66
C ARG A 200 -10.49 -1.70 1.63
N THR A 201 -9.68 -0.70 1.99
CA THR A 201 -8.58 -0.20 1.15
C THR A 201 -7.41 -1.18 1.18
N ILE A 202 -7.06 -1.71 2.35
CA ILE A 202 -5.98 -2.69 2.53
C ILE A 202 -6.26 -3.97 1.73
N PHE A 203 -7.51 -4.44 1.72
CA PHE A 203 -7.92 -5.64 0.97
C PHE A 203 -8.36 -5.35 -0.47
N ILE A 204 -8.48 -4.07 -0.86
CA ILE A 204 -8.89 -3.62 -2.20
C ILE A 204 -10.27 -4.20 -2.56
N VAL A 205 -11.24 -4.01 -1.66
CA VAL A 205 -12.64 -4.43 -1.80
C VAL A 205 -13.57 -3.27 -1.48
N SER A 206 -14.86 -3.39 -1.80
CA SER A 206 -15.80 -2.29 -1.57
C SER A 206 -16.23 -2.14 -0.12
N SER A 207 -16.36 -3.24 0.60
CA SER A 207 -16.76 -3.23 2.01
C SER A 207 -16.12 -4.38 2.77
N VAL A 208 -15.79 -4.12 4.05
CA VAL A 208 -15.36 -5.14 5.01
C VAL A 208 -16.25 -5.04 6.24
N ARG A 209 -16.78 -6.17 6.70
CA ARG A 209 -17.51 -6.27 7.96
C ARG A 209 -16.79 -7.23 8.90
N LEU A 210 -16.54 -6.79 10.13
CA LEU A 210 -15.95 -7.61 11.18
C LEU A 210 -17.06 -8.13 12.11
N MET A 211 -16.98 -9.39 12.49
CA MET A 211 -17.86 -10.02 13.48
C MET A 211 -17.12 -11.14 14.23
N PRO A 212 -17.61 -11.58 15.40
CA PRO A 212 -17.11 -12.80 16.04
C PRO A 212 -17.22 -14.01 15.11
N SER A 213 -16.26 -14.94 15.21
CA SER A 213 -16.16 -16.11 14.33
C SER A 213 -17.42 -17.00 14.35
N GLU A 214 -18.10 -17.06 15.50
CA GLU A 214 -19.32 -17.83 15.72
C GLU A 214 -20.54 -17.20 15.03
N GLU A 215 -20.53 -15.88 14.81
CA GLU A 215 -21.65 -15.17 14.16
C GLU A 215 -21.63 -15.30 12.63
N LEU A 216 -20.47 -15.63 12.05
CA LEU A 216 -20.34 -15.79 10.60
C LEU A 216 -21.04 -17.08 10.13
N LYS A 217 -22.25 -16.94 9.57
CA LYS A 217 -23.07 -18.08 9.15
C LYS A 217 -22.55 -18.81 7.91
N GLN A 218 -21.96 -18.07 6.98
CA GLN A 218 -21.43 -18.56 5.71
C GLN A 218 -20.01 -18.05 5.57
N GLY A 219 -19.07 -18.91 5.21
CA GLY A 219 -17.67 -18.56 5.08
C GLY A 219 -16.78 -19.78 5.29
N GLN A 220 -15.59 -19.72 4.73
CA GLN A 220 -14.57 -20.76 4.84
C GLN A 220 -13.57 -20.39 5.94
N ASP A 221 -13.11 -21.39 6.68
CA ASP A 221 -11.99 -21.24 7.60
C ASP A 221 -10.71 -20.93 6.81
N SER A 222 -9.86 -20.09 7.41
CA SER A 222 -8.53 -19.84 6.88
C SER A 222 -7.64 -21.07 7.05
N ASP A 223 -6.82 -21.34 6.03
CA ASP A 223 -5.85 -22.43 6.09
C ASP A 223 -4.62 -22.07 6.93
N SER A 224 -4.28 -20.78 7.02
CA SER A 224 -3.02 -20.32 7.62
C SER A 224 -3.18 -19.42 8.85
N VAL A 225 -4.36 -18.89 9.11
CA VAL A 225 -4.64 -18.00 10.23
C VAL A 225 -5.72 -18.61 11.13
N PRO A 226 -5.35 -19.23 12.26
CA PRO A 226 -6.31 -19.82 13.19
C PRO A 226 -7.33 -18.79 13.70
N GLY A 227 -8.61 -19.18 13.74
CA GLY A 227 -9.69 -18.31 14.21
C GLY A 227 -10.15 -17.24 13.22
N LEU A 228 -9.70 -17.31 11.95
CA LEU A 228 -10.18 -16.47 10.86
C LEU A 228 -11.15 -17.26 9.96
N ARG A 229 -12.34 -16.71 9.75
CA ARG A 229 -13.31 -17.18 8.77
C ARG A 229 -13.64 -16.08 7.79
N ILE A 230 -13.72 -16.41 6.50
CA ILE A 230 -13.86 -15.43 5.42
C ILE A 230 -15.06 -15.78 4.55
N ASN A 231 -15.94 -14.82 4.38
CA ASN A 231 -17.01 -14.86 3.39
C ASN A 231 -16.78 -13.78 2.34
N VAL A 232 -16.87 -14.15 1.07
CA VAL A 232 -16.79 -13.20 -0.05
C VAL A 232 -18.13 -13.26 -0.78
N SER A 233 -18.67 -12.10 -1.11
CA SER A 233 -19.89 -11.99 -1.92
C SER A 233 -19.79 -10.80 -2.86
N ALA A 234 -20.58 -10.79 -3.94
CA ALA A 234 -20.68 -9.62 -4.80
C ALA A 234 -21.32 -8.44 -4.04
N SER A 235 -20.76 -7.25 -4.20
CA SER A 235 -21.33 -6.03 -3.65
C SER A 235 -22.69 -5.73 -4.30
N LYS A 236 -23.64 -5.31 -3.45
CA LYS A 236 -25.00 -4.94 -3.88
C LYS A 236 -25.15 -3.45 -4.11
N ASP A 237 -24.19 -2.67 -3.65
CA ASP A 237 -24.22 -1.22 -3.78
C ASP A 237 -23.90 -0.82 -5.24
N PRO A 238 -24.39 0.34 -5.72
CA PRO A 238 -23.99 0.89 -7.01
C PRO A 238 -22.47 1.14 -7.07
N LYS A 239 -21.89 1.11 -8.29
CA LYS A 239 -20.46 1.32 -8.52
C LYS A 239 -20.15 2.78 -8.82
N CYS A 240 -19.16 3.35 -8.12
CA CYS A 240 -18.66 4.71 -8.38
C CYS A 240 -17.85 4.74 -9.69
N GLU A 241 -18.15 5.65 -10.61
CA GLU A 241 -17.44 5.73 -11.90
C GLU A 241 -15.99 6.23 -11.77
N ARG A 242 -15.67 6.95 -10.69
CA ARG A 242 -14.33 7.52 -10.47
C ARG A 242 -13.37 6.58 -9.73
N CYS A 243 -13.77 6.04 -8.58
CA CYS A 243 -12.92 5.17 -7.76
C CYS A 243 -13.25 3.68 -7.86
N TRP A 244 -14.32 3.31 -8.58
CA TRP A 244 -14.79 1.94 -8.80
C TRP A 244 -15.23 1.17 -7.55
N VAL A 245 -15.18 1.80 -6.38
CA VAL A 245 -15.76 1.28 -5.14
C VAL A 245 -17.28 1.32 -5.25
N HIS A 246 -17.91 0.22 -4.83
CA HIS A 246 -19.33 0.14 -4.63
C HIS A 246 -19.70 0.75 -3.28
N ASP A 247 -20.58 1.75 -3.27
CA ASP A 247 -20.84 2.55 -2.08
C ASP A 247 -22.31 3.01 -2.03
N PRO A 248 -22.99 2.88 -0.88
CA PRO A 248 -24.41 3.24 -0.75
C PRO A 248 -24.67 4.74 -0.86
N SER A 249 -23.63 5.59 -0.83
CA SER A 249 -23.78 7.05 -0.99
C SER A 249 -24.00 7.51 -2.43
N ILE A 250 -23.80 6.65 -3.43
CA ILE A 250 -23.97 7.03 -4.84
C ILE A 250 -25.44 7.35 -5.13
N GLY A 251 -25.67 8.42 -5.88
CA GLY A 251 -27.00 8.95 -6.18
C GLY A 251 -27.53 9.95 -5.13
N GLN A 252 -26.81 10.18 -4.03
CA GLN A 252 -27.22 11.16 -3.01
C GLN A 252 -26.90 12.61 -3.41
N ASN A 253 -25.82 12.84 -4.17
CA ASN A 253 -25.47 14.15 -4.71
C ASN A 253 -26.14 14.36 -6.09
N LYS A 254 -26.85 15.48 -6.28
CA LYS A 254 -27.58 15.79 -7.52
C LYS A 254 -26.67 16.22 -8.69
N GLU A 255 -25.55 16.87 -8.40
CA GLU A 255 -24.58 17.34 -9.40
C GLU A 255 -23.69 16.19 -9.88
N HIS A 256 -23.40 15.23 -9.00
CA HIS A 256 -22.59 14.04 -9.29
C HIS A 256 -23.32 12.74 -8.94
N PRO A 257 -24.36 12.34 -9.69
CA PRO A 257 -25.21 11.19 -9.34
C PRO A 257 -24.50 9.84 -9.45
N THR A 258 -23.42 9.73 -10.22
CA THR A 258 -22.65 8.48 -10.41
C THR A 258 -21.44 8.33 -9.48
N LEU A 259 -21.22 9.30 -8.58
CA LEU A 259 -20.07 9.34 -7.70
C LEU A 259 -20.44 9.08 -6.24
N CYS A 260 -19.53 8.41 -5.51
CA CYS A 260 -19.67 8.26 -4.06
C CYS A 260 -19.28 9.56 -3.34
N GLN A 261 -19.77 9.72 -2.10
CA GLN A 261 -19.55 10.94 -1.30
C GLN A 261 -18.06 11.30 -1.16
N ARG A 262 -17.18 10.30 -1.02
CA ARG A 262 -15.72 10.52 -0.95
C ARG A 262 -15.17 11.16 -2.22
N CYS A 263 -15.62 10.71 -3.38
CA CYS A 263 -15.18 11.26 -4.67
C CYS A 263 -15.73 12.66 -4.89
N VAL A 264 -16.98 12.91 -4.49
CA VAL A 264 -17.60 14.24 -4.53
C VAL A 264 -16.80 15.22 -3.68
N SER A 265 -16.57 14.92 -2.39
CA SER A 265 -15.81 15.80 -1.51
C SER A 265 -14.37 16.05 -1.97
N ALA A 266 -13.78 15.10 -2.70
CA ALA A 266 -12.47 15.30 -3.29
C ALA A 266 -12.50 16.23 -4.52
N LEU A 267 -13.55 16.19 -5.35
CA LEU A 267 -13.71 17.12 -6.49
C LEU A 267 -13.99 18.56 -6.00
N GLU A 268 -14.86 18.70 -5.00
CA GLU A 268 -15.16 19.99 -4.37
C GLU A 268 -13.90 20.70 -3.85
N GLN A 269 -12.95 19.94 -3.28
CA GLN A 269 -11.67 20.50 -2.81
C GLN A 269 -10.70 20.90 -3.94
N ILE A 270 -10.85 20.31 -5.13
CA ILE A 270 -10.06 20.64 -6.32
C ILE A 270 -10.68 21.84 -7.06
N GLY A 271 -11.94 22.19 -6.75
CA GLY A 271 -12.69 23.22 -7.43
C GLY A 271 -13.29 22.75 -8.75
N GLU A 272 -13.55 21.44 -8.86
CA GLU A 272 -14.17 20.76 -10.01
C GLU A 272 -15.57 20.26 -9.67
#